data_AF-A0A7W0LW55-F1
#
_entry.id   AF-A0A7W0LW55-F1
#
_cell.length_a   1.000
_cell.length_b   1.000
_cell.length_c   1.000
_cell.angle_alpha   90.00
_cell.angle_beta   90.00
_cell.angle_gamma   90.00
#
_symmetry.space_group_name_H-M   'P 1'
#
loop_
_entity.id
_entity.type
_entity.pdbx_description
1 polymer ?
#
loop_
_entity_poly.entity_id
_entity_poly.type
_entity_poly.pdbx_seq_one_letter_code
_entity_poly.pdbx_strand_id
1 'polypeptide(L)'
;MSPPAVALAFYDPANSLHGTLRAGLGLLYEGHRAAALAEPPVIEPVGDGVRARVAGELDLTFRPVSGVGVFEGAAAAVCSVSGTVGQRTVQCLGTSRETAEPPDWDQLD
;
A
#
# COMPACT_ATOMS: atom_id res chain seq x y z
N MET A 1 19.86 8.64 -6.22
CA MET A 1 19.14 8.20 -5.02
C MET A 1 17.96 7.35 -5.49
N SER A 2 17.75 6.17 -4.90
CA SER A 2 16.53 5.39 -5.15
C SER A 2 15.33 6.08 -4.50
N PRO A 3 14.13 6.02 -5.09
CA PRO A 3 12.92 6.48 -4.42
C PRO A 3 12.70 5.72 -3.10
N PRO A 4 12.07 6.34 -2.09
CA PRO A 4 11.85 5.72 -0.79
C PRO A 4 11.04 4.43 -0.92
N ALA A 5 11.31 3.47 -0.03
CA ALA A 5 10.56 2.22 0.00
C ALA A 5 9.16 2.48 0.56
N VAL A 6 8.13 2.25 -0.26
CA VAL A 6 6.73 2.47 0.13
C VAL A 6 6.05 1.14 0.48
N ALA A 7 5.36 1.12 1.61
CA ALA A 7 4.46 0.07 2.03
C ALA A 7 3.05 0.62 2.24
N LEU A 8 2.07 -0.07 1.66
CA LEU A 8 0.66 0.29 1.72
C LEU A 8 -0.12 -0.87 2.33
N ALA A 9 -1.17 -0.55 3.08
CA ALA A 9 -2.16 -1.51 3.53
C ALA A 9 -3.55 -0.89 3.54
N PHE A 10 -4.58 -1.65 3.22
CA PHE A 10 -5.97 -1.17 3.28
C PHE A 10 -6.89 -2.25 3.85
N TYR A 11 -7.99 -1.82 4.45
CA TYR A 11 -9.02 -2.71 5.01
C TYR A 11 -10.40 -2.19 4.63
N ASP A 12 -11.07 -2.94 3.76
CA ASP A 12 -12.42 -2.68 3.27
C ASP A 12 -13.41 -3.68 3.90
N PRO A 13 -14.02 -3.33 5.05
CA PRO A 13 -14.96 -4.21 5.71
C PRO A 13 -16.23 -4.45 4.88
N ALA A 14 -16.62 -3.51 4.01
CA ALA A 14 -17.83 -3.63 3.21
C ALA A 14 -17.73 -4.78 2.20
N ASN A 15 -16.51 -5.07 1.73
CA ASN A 15 -16.24 -6.16 0.80
C ASN A 15 -15.49 -7.35 1.45
N SER A 16 -15.30 -7.33 2.78
CA SER A 16 -14.43 -8.30 3.50
C SER A 16 -13.06 -8.47 2.83
N LEU A 17 -12.52 -7.37 2.31
CA LEU A 17 -11.33 -7.33 1.48
C LEU A 17 -10.26 -6.51 2.20
N HIS A 18 -9.04 -7.01 2.25
CA HIS A 18 -7.89 -6.23 2.70
C HIS A 18 -6.64 -6.63 1.94
N GLY A 19 -5.63 -5.78 1.97
CA GLY A 19 -4.42 -6.06 1.23
C GLY A 19 -3.21 -5.31 1.76
N THR A 20 -2.05 -5.83 1.44
CA THR A 20 -0.76 -5.16 1.65
C THR A 20 0.02 -5.12 0.34
N LEU A 21 0.60 -3.97 0.04
CA LEU A 21 1.31 -3.70 -1.21
C LEU A 21 2.66 -3.09 -0.86
N ARG A 22 3.72 -3.59 -1.48
CA ARG A 22 5.08 -3.05 -1.45
C ARG A 22 5.68 -3.19 -2.84
N ALA A 23 6.72 -2.41 -3.13
CA ALA A 23 7.50 -2.65 -4.33
C ALA A 23 7.99 -4.11 -4.34
N GLY A 24 7.58 -4.88 -5.36
CA GLY A 24 7.92 -6.30 -5.51
C GLY A 24 6.87 -7.32 -5.05
N LEU A 25 5.88 -6.94 -4.21
CA LEU A 25 4.88 -7.88 -3.71
C LEU A 25 3.54 -7.19 -3.40
N GLY A 26 2.45 -7.81 -3.81
CA GLY A 26 1.12 -7.49 -3.29
C GLY A 26 0.37 -8.75 -2.88
N LEU A 27 -0.29 -8.68 -1.72
CA LEU A 27 -1.14 -9.74 -1.19
C LEU A 27 -2.55 -9.17 -0.98
N LEU A 28 -3.55 -9.90 -1.46
CA LEU A 28 -4.96 -9.64 -1.21
C LEU A 28 -5.55 -10.74 -0.33
N TYR A 29 -6.47 -10.33 0.52
CA TYR A 29 -7.16 -11.21 1.46
C TYR A 29 -8.66 -10.97 1.34
N GLU A 30 -9.39 -12.04 1.02
CA GLU A 30 -10.85 -12.04 0.90
C GLU A 30 -11.44 -13.01 1.93
N GLY A 31 -11.99 -12.47 3.01
CA GLY A 31 -12.34 -13.25 4.19
C GLY A 31 -11.12 -13.98 4.74
N HIS A 32 -11.08 -15.32 4.56
CA HIS A 32 -9.99 -16.19 5.01
C HIS A 32 -9.05 -16.64 3.89
N ARG A 33 -9.25 -16.19 2.66
CA ARG A 33 -8.43 -16.60 1.51
C ARG A 33 -7.38 -15.53 1.23
N ALA A 34 -6.12 -15.95 1.14
CA ALA A 34 -5.02 -15.10 0.71
C ALA A 34 -4.61 -15.44 -0.73
N ALA A 35 -4.33 -14.42 -1.54
CA ALA A 35 -3.80 -14.57 -2.89
C ALA A 35 -2.71 -13.50 -3.12
N ALA A 36 -1.59 -13.93 -3.70
CA ALA A 36 -0.63 -12.99 -4.27
C ALA A 36 -1.16 -12.45 -5.60
N LEU A 37 -0.86 -11.18 -5.87
CA LEU A 37 -1.08 -10.60 -7.20
C LEU A 37 -0.18 -11.29 -8.22
N ALA A 38 -0.63 -11.35 -9.48
CA ALA A 38 0.16 -12.00 -10.53
C ALA A 38 1.45 -11.23 -10.83
N GLU A 39 1.39 -9.90 -10.74
CA GLU A 39 2.52 -9.01 -10.95
C GLU A 39 2.75 -8.08 -9.75
N PRO A 40 3.99 -7.61 -9.52
CA PRO A 40 4.26 -6.59 -8.52
C PRO A 40 3.48 -5.30 -8.76
N PRO A 41 2.99 -4.62 -7.71
CA PRO A 41 2.34 -3.33 -7.86
C PRO A 41 3.33 -2.26 -8.30
N VAL A 42 2.94 -1.48 -9.30
CA VAL A 42 3.56 -0.20 -9.62
C VAL A 42 3.03 0.83 -8.63
N ILE A 43 3.91 1.37 -7.80
CA ILE A 43 3.58 2.33 -6.75
C ILE A 43 4.21 3.68 -7.11
N GLU A 44 3.39 4.70 -7.29
CA GLU A 44 3.81 6.01 -7.77
C GLU A 44 3.14 7.14 -6.97
N PRO A 45 3.82 8.27 -6.73
CA PRO A 45 3.21 9.43 -6.10
C PRO A 45 2.11 10.04 -7.00
N VAL A 46 1.02 10.51 -6.41
CA VAL A 46 -0.06 11.25 -7.08
C VAL A 46 -0.61 12.37 -6.19
N GLY A 47 -0.26 13.61 -6.50
CA GLY A 47 -0.61 14.76 -5.66
C GLY A 47 0.02 14.62 -4.27
N ASP A 48 -0.81 14.63 -3.23
CA ASP A 48 -0.45 14.44 -1.82
C ASP A 48 -0.45 12.98 -1.35
N GLY A 49 -0.73 12.05 -2.26
CA GLY A 49 -0.89 10.63 -1.96
C GLY A 49 -0.07 9.72 -2.86
N VAL A 50 -0.42 8.44 -2.84
CA VAL A 50 0.26 7.40 -3.60
C VAL A 50 -0.77 6.55 -4.33
N ARG A 51 -0.48 6.18 -5.57
CA ARG A 51 -1.28 5.25 -6.37
C ARG A 51 -0.55 3.93 -6.50
N ALA A 52 -1.25 2.82 -6.27
CA ALA A 52 -0.77 1.48 -6.52
C ALA A 52 -1.60 0.85 -7.65
N ARG A 53 -0.93 0.22 -8.63
CA ARG A 53 -1.58 -0.39 -9.79
C ARG A 53 -0.99 -1.76 -10.11
N VAL A 54 -1.87 -2.71 -10.41
CA VAL A 54 -1.54 -3.96 -11.10
C VAL A 54 -2.56 -4.16 -12.22
N ALA A 55 -2.08 -4.29 -13.45
CA ALA A 55 -2.93 -4.30 -14.63
C ALA A 55 -4.00 -5.40 -14.55
N GLY A 56 -5.27 -5.00 -14.61
CA GLY A 56 -6.41 -5.93 -14.55
C GLY A 56 -6.76 -6.45 -13.15
N GLU A 57 -5.93 -6.19 -12.13
CA GLU A 57 -6.15 -6.71 -10.78
C GLU A 57 -6.48 -5.63 -9.76
N LEU A 58 -5.78 -4.49 -9.77
CA LEU A 58 -6.07 -3.40 -8.84
C LEU A 58 -5.63 -2.04 -9.36
N ASP A 59 -6.35 -1.02 -8.92
CA ASP A 59 -6.01 0.38 -9.11
C ASP A 59 -6.51 1.18 -7.91
N LEU A 60 -5.62 1.49 -6.97
CA LEU A 60 -5.97 2.10 -5.70
C LEU A 60 -5.18 3.38 -5.47
N THR A 61 -5.86 4.42 -4.99
CA THR A 61 -5.25 5.67 -4.55
C THR A 61 -5.36 5.79 -3.04
N PHE A 62 -4.24 6.09 -2.39
CA PHE A 62 -4.09 6.33 -0.96
C PHE A 62 -3.86 7.82 -0.75
N ARG A 63 -4.80 8.53 -0.12
CA ARG A 63 -4.64 9.93 0.25
C ARG A 63 -4.59 10.09 1.75
N PRO A 64 -3.54 10.71 2.33
CA PRO A 64 -3.47 10.99 3.75
C PRO A 64 -4.72 11.73 4.25
N VAL A 65 -5.30 11.26 5.35
CA VAL A 65 -6.41 11.92 6.06
C VAL A 65 -6.05 12.28 7.50
N SER A 66 -4.84 11.88 7.93
CA SER A 66 -4.24 12.25 9.21
C SER A 66 -2.99 13.10 8.99
N GLY A 67 -2.46 13.66 10.07
CA GLY A 67 -1.06 14.09 10.08
C GLY A 67 -0.11 12.91 9.84
N VAL A 68 1.08 13.19 9.31
CA VAL A 68 2.14 12.21 9.11
C VAL A 68 2.90 12.02 10.42
N GLY A 69 2.94 10.78 10.92
CA GLY A 69 3.79 10.38 12.04
C GLY A 69 5.17 9.99 11.55
N VAL A 70 6.21 10.36 12.29
CA VAL A 70 7.60 9.96 12.02
C VAL A 70 8.12 9.11 13.16
N PHE A 71 8.70 7.96 12.83
CA PHE A 71 9.28 7.03 13.80
C PHE A 71 10.46 6.28 13.18
N GLU A 72 11.64 6.35 13.81
CA GLU A 72 12.84 5.59 13.43
C GLU A 72 13.13 5.58 11.91
N GLY A 73 13.18 6.76 11.28
CA GLY A 73 13.50 6.88 9.84
C GLY A 73 12.36 6.49 8.88
N ALA A 74 11.17 6.19 9.40
CA ALA A 74 9.96 5.98 8.62
C ALA A 74 8.92 7.09 8.84
N ALA A 75 8.21 7.44 7.77
CA ALA A 75 7.05 8.31 7.80
C ALA A 75 5.80 7.49 7.52
N ALA A 76 4.72 7.69 8.28
CA ALA A 76 3.47 6.95 8.10
C ALA A 76 2.24 7.84 8.26
N ALA A 77 1.18 7.54 7.52
CA ALA A 77 -0.10 8.23 7.62
C ALA A 77 -1.27 7.25 7.53
N VAL A 78 -2.39 7.60 8.17
CA VAL A 78 -3.68 6.99 7.86
C VAL A 78 -4.20 7.62 6.57
N CYS A 79 -4.68 6.79 5.66
CA CYS A 79 -5.15 7.20 4.34
C CYS A 79 -6.63 6.86 4.15
N SER A 80 -7.33 7.71 3.42
CA SER A 80 -8.49 7.26 2.63
C SER A 80 -7.99 6.46 1.43
N VAL A 81 -8.67 5.37 1.12
CA VAL A 81 -8.34 4.48 0.01
C VAL A 81 -9.53 4.39 -0.91
N SER A 82 -9.31 4.71 -2.18
CA SER A 82 -10.34 4.67 -3.21
C SER A 82 -9.84 4.03 -4.50
N GLY A 83 -10.69 3.27 -5.17
CA GLY A 83 -10.37 2.70 -6.48
C GLY A 83 -11.03 1.35 -6.70
N THR A 84 -10.32 0.42 -7.35
CA THR A 84 -10.85 -0.90 -7.69
C THR A 84 -9.90 -2.04 -7.32
N VAL A 85 -10.50 -3.18 -6.98
CA VAL A 85 -9.83 -4.50 -6.88
C VAL A 85 -10.67 -5.53 -7.62
N GLY A 86 -10.14 -6.02 -8.74
CA GLY A 86 -10.90 -6.76 -9.74
C GLY A 86 -12.07 -5.91 -10.26
N GLN A 87 -13.29 -6.38 -10.04
CA GLN A 87 -14.53 -5.68 -10.42
C GLN A 87 -15.19 -4.91 -9.27
N ARG A 88 -14.58 -4.89 -8.07
CA ARG A 88 -15.15 -4.25 -6.89
C ARG A 88 -14.61 -2.85 -6.72
N THR A 89 -15.50 -1.91 -6.44
CA THR A 89 -15.13 -0.57 -5.96
C THR A 89 -14.76 -0.65 -4.49
N VAL A 90 -13.62 -0.05 -4.15
CA VAL A 90 -13.12 0.08 -2.78
C VAL A 90 -13.24 1.55 -2.36
N GLN A 91 -13.80 1.77 -1.17
CA GLN A 91 -13.81 3.07 -0.50
C GLN A 91 -13.68 2.84 1.01
N CYS A 92 -12.45 2.89 1.52
CA CYS A 92 -12.14 2.47 2.88
C CYS A 92 -10.97 3.26 3.48
N LEU A 93 -10.45 2.76 4.61
CA LEU A 93 -9.24 3.28 5.26
C LEU A 93 -8.04 2.36 5.00
N GLY A 94 -6.87 2.96 5.06
CA GLY A 94 -5.60 2.27 4.96
C GLY A 94 -4.47 3.06 5.58
N THR A 95 -3.25 2.61 5.34
CA THR A 95 -2.03 3.25 5.79
C THR A 95 -1.03 3.31 4.66
N SER A 96 -0.31 4.42 4.55
CA SER A 96 0.96 4.50 3.83
C SER A 96 2.11 4.56 4.82
N ARG A 97 3.22 3.93 4.46
CA ARG A 97 4.50 4.04 5.15
C ARG A 97 5.61 4.20 4.12
N GLU A 98 6.45 5.20 4.31
CA GLU A 98 7.66 5.43 3.54
C GLU A 98 8.88 5.19 4.44
N THR A 99 9.87 4.49 3.92
CA THR A 99 11.16 4.28 4.59
C THR A 99 12.24 4.91 3.73
N ALA A 100 12.88 5.96 4.25
CA ALA A 100 13.87 6.75 3.52
C ALA A 100 15.24 6.08 3.46
N GLU A 101 15.59 5.34 4.52
CA GLU A 101 16.85 4.60 4.61
C GLU A 101 16.59 3.11 4.39
N PRO A 102 17.26 2.47 3.43
CA PRO A 102 17.23 1.01 3.33
C PRO A 102 17.81 0.39 4.61
N PRO A 103 17.36 -0.80 5.03
CA PRO A 103 17.98 -1.49 6.15
C PRO A 103 19.46 -1.74 5.86
N ASP A 104 20.29 -1.60 6.88
CA ASP A 104 21.69 -2.01 6.80
C ASP A 104 21.75 -3.54 6.84
N TRP A 105 21.81 -4.16 5.66
CA TRP A 105 21.79 -5.61 5.51
C TRP A 105 22.96 -6.28 6.23
N ASP A 106 24.09 -5.59 6.36
CA ASP A 106 25.29 -6.09 7.03
C ASP A 106 25.11 -6.17 8.57
N GLN A 107 24.04 -5.61 9.13
CA GLN A 107 23.68 -5.68 10.56
C GLN A 107 22.64 -6.76 10.88
N LEU A 108 22.14 -7.49 9.87
CA LEU A 108 21.11 -8.53 10.03
C LEU A 108 21.68 -9.95 10.08
N ASP A 109 23.01 -10.09 10.00
CA ASP A 109 23.76 -11.35 10.15
C ASP A 109 24.15 -11.65 11.61
#